data_AF-A0A8C1VN56-F1
#
_entry.id   AF-A0A8C1VN56-F1
#
_cell.length_a   1.000
_cell.length_b   1.000
_cell.length_c   1.000
_cell.angle_alpha   90.00
_cell.angle_beta   90.00
_cell.angle_gamma   90.00
#
_symmetry.space_group_name_H-M   'P 1'
#
loop_
_entity.id
_entity.type
_entity.pdbx_description
1 polymer ?
#
loop_
_entity_poly.entity_id
_entity_poly.type
_entity_poly.pdbx_seq_one_letter_code
_entity_poly.pdbx_strand_id
1 'polypeptide(L)'
;CHYSPITFPLSCCPLKAEARRDAARIALMNSTFNELPCRRITPEFISHSVKEAVSTTSGNIADASDPGTSIGAYCLMLELNTGKTMLEFQEIMTVFQLLHWNGTLKAFREMRCSRQDVIHYYSQQRLDERTRSHMALDWLQKEQHSPGLLSQELQLAVKELGEARRTGRELRFYKEKKEILSLALIHANAEDLEGYHSEVMSWTEETEFEYTQEGHCLEGSMTDSSEHCQFHSQASDRESVE
;
A
#
# COMPACT_ATOMS: atom_id res chain seq x y z
N CYS A 1 22.80 14.14 53.22
CA CYS A 1 22.61 15.40 52.48
C CYS A 1 22.87 15.16 51.01
N HIS A 2 21.81 15.25 50.22
CA HIS A 2 21.72 15.48 48.77
C HIS A 2 22.63 14.70 47.80
N TYR A 3 22.08 13.59 47.31
CA TYR A 3 22.22 13.24 45.89
C TYR A 3 21.41 14.24 45.07
N SER A 4 22.05 14.92 44.12
CA SER A 4 21.36 15.57 43.01
C SER A 4 21.85 14.93 41.70
N PRO A 5 20.98 14.25 40.94
CA PRO A 5 21.29 13.87 39.57
C PRO A 5 21.28 15.14 38.72
N ILE A 6 22.37 15.38 38.00
CA ILE A 6 22.43 16.42 36.98
C ILE A 6 21.52 15.97 35.85
N THR A 7 20.29 16.51 35.82
CA THR A 7 19.39 16.45 34.68
C THR A 7 20.04 17.27 33.57
N PHE A 8 20.60 16.61 32.56
CA PHE A 8 20.97 17.27 31.32
C PHE A 8 19.68 17.76 30.65
N PRO A 9 19.46 19.07 30.46
CA PRO A 9 18.39 19.51 29.60
C PRO A 9 18.74 19.08 28.17
N LEU A 10 17.77 18.49 27.47
CA LEU A 10 17.79 18.27 26.03
C LEU A 10 18.00 19.61 25.31
N SER A 11 19.25 20.05 25.23
CA SER A 11 19.65 21.23 24.45
C SER A 11 19.63 20.84 22.98
N CYS A 12 18.46 20.97 22.35
CA CYS A 12 18.33 20.89 20.91
C CYS A 12 19.17 22.03 20.31
N CYS A 13 20.32 21.71 19.69
CA CYS A 13 21.23 22.70 19.13
C CYS A 13 20.45 23.66 18.19
N PRO A 14 20.56 24.99 18.37
CA PRO A 14 19.77 25.97 17.62
C PRO A 14 19.91 25.82 16.10
N LEU A 15 21.10 25.42 15.63
CA LEU A 15 21.38 25.15 14.21
C LEU A 15 20.56 23.97 13.64
N LYS A 16 20.34 22.90 14.42
CA LYS A 16 19.49 21.76 13.99
C LYS A 16 18.02 22.14 13.99
N ALA A 17 17.58 22.93 14.97
CA ALA A 17 16.21 23.41 15.05
C ALA A 17 15.88 24.42 13.92
N GLU A 18 16.85 25.25 13.55
CA GLU A 18 16.75 26.18 12.42
C GLU A 18 16.71 25.46 11.08
N ALA A 19 17.64 24.52 10.83
CA ALA A 19 17.61 23.71 9.61
C ALA A 19 16.29 22.92 9.45
N ARG A 20 15.72 22.41 10.55
CA ARG A 20 14.40 21.76 10.54
C ARG A 20 13.28 22.73 10.18
N ARG A 21 13.31 23.95 10.70
CA ARG A 21 12.32 24.99 10.36
C ARG A 21 12.41 25.39 8.88
N ASP A 22 13.61 25.52 8.34
CA ASP A 22 13.80 25.85 6.92
C ASP A 22 13.37 24.72 6.01
N ALA A 23 13.71 23.47 6.35
CA ALA A 23 13.20 22.29 5.65
C ALA A 23 11.67 22.23 5.66
N ALA A 24 11.03 22.53 6.80
CA ALA A 24 9.57 22.56 6.91
C ALA A 24 8.95 23.67 6.04
N ARG A 25 9.56 24.87 5.98
CA ARG A 25 9.12 25.95 5.09
C ARG A 25 9.22 25.55 3.63
N ILE A 26 10.34 24.95 3.22
CA ILE A 26 10.54 24.48 1.84
C ILE A 26 9.52 23.39 1.50
N ALA A 27 9.26 22.45 2.41
CA ALA A 27 8.25 21.40 2.22
C ALA A 27 6.85 21.99 2.05
N LEU A 28 6.48 23.00 2.86
CA LEU A 28 5.20 23.69 2.73
C LEU A 28 5.08 24.44 1.39
N MET A 29 6.15 25.15 0.98
CA MET A 29 6.19 25.83 -0.31
C MET A 29 6.07 24.83 -1.46
N ASN A 30 6.74 23.68 -1.39
CA ASN A 30 6.63 22.64 -2.39
C ASN A 30 5.19 22.09 -2.48
N SER A 31 4.55 21.85 -1.34
CA SER A 31 3.16 21.38 -1.27
C SER A 31 2.20 22.37 -1.94
N THR A 32 2.27 23.66 -1.59
CA THR A 32 1.41 24.68 -2.21
C THR A 32 1.72 24.89 -3.69
N PHE A 33 2.99 24.79 -4.08
CA PHE A 33 3.41 24.99 -5.46
C PHE A 33 2.97 23.85 -6.40
N ASN A 34 2.88 22.61 -5.91
CA ASN A 34 2.42 21.46 -6.70
C ASN A 34 0.93 21.55 -7.07
N GLU A 35 0.13 22.31 -6.32
CA GLU A 35 -1.30 22.51 -6.57
C GLU A 35 -1.60 23.62 -7.60
N LEU A 36 -0.58 24.38 -8.01
CA LEU A 36 -0.76 25.49 -8.93
C LEU A 36 -1.24 25.02 -10.31
N PRO A 37 -2.12 25.81 -10.98
CA PRO A 37 -2.61 25.47 -12.33
C PRO A 37 -1.50 25.24 -13.37
N CYS A 38 -0.35 25.92 -13.23
CA CYS A 38 0.80 25.76 -14.12
C CYS A 38 1.55 24.42 -13.96
N ARG A 39 1.14 23.56 -13.01
CA ARG A 39 1.69 22.22 -12.78
C ARG A 39 0.71 21.11 -13.18
N ARG A 40 -0.35 21.47 -13.90
CA ARG A 40 -1.33 20.53 -14.47
C ARG A 40 -0.93 20.09 -15.86
N ILE A 41 -1.41 18.93 -16.27
CA ILE A 41 -1.28 18.43 -17.64
C ILE A 41 -2.10 19.35 -18.55
N THR A 42 -1.42 20.03 -19.47
CA THR A 42 -2.05 20.91 -20.46
C THR A 42 -1.92 20.33 -21.87
N PRO A 43 -2.77 20.73 -22.83
CA PRO A 43 -2.65 20.29 -24.23
C PRO A 43 -1.25 20.54 -24.82
N GLU A 44 -0.59 21.63 -24.44
CA GLU A 44 0.77 21.97 -24.88
C GLU A 44 1.79 20.97 -24.33
N PHE A 45 1.66 20.60 -23.05
CA PHE A 45 2.47 19.55 -22.43
C PHE A 45 2.30 18.22 -23.17
N ILE A 46 1.06 17.82 -23.45
CA ILE A 46 0.77 16.57 -24.18
C ILE A 46 1.44 16.57 -25.55
N SER A 47 1.28 17.66 -26.32
CA SER A 47 1.90 17.78 -27.64
C SER A 47 3.42 17.67 -27.57
N HIS A 48 4.05 18.29 -26.58
CA HIS A 48 5.50 18.20 -26.38
C HIS A 48 5.92 16.78 -25.98
N SER A 49 5.28 16.18 -24.99
CA SER A 49 5.61 14.84 -24.49
C SER A 49 5.44 13.76 -25.56
N VAL A 50 4.40 13.85 -26.40
CA VAL A 50 4.22 12.91 -27.51
C VAL A 50 5.31 13.06 -28.56
N LYS A 51 5.69 14.29 -28.93
CA LYS A 51 6.80 14.53 -29.86
C LYS A 51 8.14 13.98 -29.32
N GLU A 52 8.39 14.17 -28.03
CA GLU A 52 9.58 13.65 -27.35
C GLU A 52 9.59 12.12 -27.33
N ALA A 53 8.45 11.49 -27.03
CA ALA A 53 8.30 10.04 -27.07
C ALA A 53 8.58 9.48 -28.47
N VAL A 54 7.99 10.08 -29.51
CA VAL A 54 8.22 9.73 -30.92
C VAL A 54 9.71 9.81 -31.28
N SER A 55 10.38 10.89 -30.87
CA SER A 55 11.82 11.08 -31.10
C SER A 55 12.67 10.03 -30.36
N THR A 56 12.25 9.60 -29.18
CA THR A 56 13.02 8.66 -28.33
C THR A 56 12.86 7.22 -28.80
N THR A 57 11.68 6.85 -29.29
CA THR A 57 11.37 5.49 -29.74
C THR A 57 11.54 5.29 -31.25
N SER A 58 12.04 6.30 -31.97
CA SER A 58 12.11 6.29 -33.45
C SER A 58 10.76 6.00 -34.11
N GLY A 59 9.66 6.48 -33.53
CA GLY A 59 8.29 6.26 -34.01
C GLY A 59 7.85 7.25 -35.08
N ASN A 60 6.59 7.15 -35.54
CA ASN A 60 5.98 8.15 -36.40
C ASN A 60 4.96 8.99 -35.60
N ILE A 61 4.92 10.31 -35.82
CA ILE A 61 3.93 11.18 -35.18
C ILE A 61 2.49 10.81 -35.57
N ALA A 62 2.28 10.21 -36.74
CA ALA A 62 0.98 9.70 -37.17
C ALA A 62 0.45 8.59 -36.25
N ASP A 63 1.34 7.86 -35.55
CA ASP A 63 0.98 6.78 -34.63
C ASP A 63 0.22 7.32 -33.40
N ALA A 64 0.38 8.61 -33.07
CA ALA A 64 -0.34 9.25 -31.97
C ALA A 64 -1.87 9.26 -32.17
N SER A 65 -2.33 9.25 -33.42
CA SER A 65 -3.75 9.22 -33.76
C SER A 65 -4.38 7.82 -33.69
N ASP A 66 -3.55 6.77 -33.58
CA ASP A 66 -4.02 5.39 -33.44
C ASP A 66 -3.81 4.90 -32.01
N PRO A 67 -4.87 4.80 -31.18
CA PRO A 67 -4.80 4.25 -29.83
C PRO A 67 -4.27 2.82 -29.78
N GLY A 68 -4.19 2.12 -30.92
CA GLY A 68 -3.62 0.79 -31.15
C GLY A 68 -2.09 0.73 -31.01
N THR A 69 -1.39 1.84 -31.23
CA THR A 69 0.08 1.92 -31.09
C THR A 69 0.50 2.25 -29.66
N SER A 70 1.80 2.12 -29.35
CA SER A 70 2.35 2.55 -28.06
C SER A 70 2.31 4.07 -27.88
N ILE A 71 2.56 4.82 -28.96
CA ILE A 71 2.53 6.29 -28.97
C ILE A 71 1.09 6.80 -28.80
N GLY A 72 0.13 6.25 -29.54
CA GLY A 72 -1.27 6.63 -29.39
C GLY A 72 -1.87 6.22 -28.05
N ALA A 73 -1.48 5.07 -27.49
CA ALA A 73 -1.88 4.71 -26.13
C ALA A 73 -1.32 5.69 -25.08
N TYR A 74 -0.08 6.15 -25.24
CA TYR A 74 0.52 7.17 -24.39
C TYR A 74 -0.17 8.53 -24.54
N CYS A 75 -0.50 8.93 -25.78
CA CYS A 75 -1.27 10.15 -26.06
C CYS A 75 -2.64 10.11 -25.38
N LEU A 76 -3.41 9.04 -25.60
CA LEU A 76 -4.72 8.82 -24.97
C LEU A 76 -4.62 8.86 -23.44
N MET A 77 -3.57 8.26 -22.87
CA MET A 77 -3.34 8.27 -21.44
C MET A 77 -3.12 9.69 -20.89
N LEU A 78 -2.36 10.52 -21.60
CA LEU A 78 -2.16 11.92 -21.22
C LEU A 78 -3.44 12.74 -21.37
N GLU A 79 -4.17 12.56 -22.47
CA GLU A 79 -5.42 13.28 -22.76
C GLU A 79 -6.49 13.04 -21.68
N LEU A 80 -6.65 11.80 -21.25
CA LEU A 80 -7.61 11.42 -20.20
C LEU A 80 -7.22 11.94 -18.80
N ASN A 81 -6.01 12.49 -18.64
CA ASN A 81 -5.55 13.11 -17.40
C ASN A 81 -5.28 14.61 -17.54
N THR A 82 -5.80 15.24 -18.60
CA THR A 82 -5.75 16.70 -18.77
C THR A 82 -6.32 17.40 -17.55
N GLY A 83 -5.61 18.40 -17.05
CA GLY A 83 -5.99 19.14 -15.84
C GLY A 83 -5.57 18.48 -14.53
N LYS A 84 -5.15 17.22 -14.49
CA LYS A 84 -4.53 16.64 -13.27
C LYS A 84 -3.13 17.19 -13.07
N THR A 85 -2.70 17.28 -11.81
CA THR A 85 -1.32 17.61 -11.46
C THR A 85 -0.36 16.52 -11.93
N MET A 86 0.92 16.86 -12.11
CA MET A 86 1.95 15.87 -12.44
C MET A 86 2.08 14.78 -11.36
N LEU A 87 1.82 15.11 -10.09
CA LEU A 87 1.87 14.13 -9.00
C LEU A 87 0.73 13.11 -9.11
N GLU A 88 -0.51 13.57 -9.32
CA GLU A 88 -1.66 12.69 -9.55
C GLU A 88 -1.44 11.79 -10.76
N PHE A 89 -0.91 12.36 -11.86
CA PHE A 89 -0.60 11.57 -13.05
C PHE A 89 0.46 10.51 -12.76
N GLN A 90 1.51 10.84 -12.03
CA GLN A 90 2.55 9.89 -11.67
C GLN A 90 2.06 8.79 -10.70
N GLU A 91 1.10 9.09 -9.82
CA GLU A 91 0.43 8.07 -9.00
C GLU A 91 -0.33 7.08 -9.91
N ILE A 92 -1.10 7.58 -10.87
CA ILE A 92 -1.81 6.76 -11.86
C ILE A 92 -0.83 5.90 -12.67
N MET A 93 0.30 6.47 -13.08
CA MET A 93 1.35 5.71 -13.78
C MET A 93 1.96 4.61 -12.90
N THR A 94 2.11 4.87 -11.60
CA THR A 94 2.61 3.87 -10.64
C THR A 94 1.62 2.72 -10.51
N VAL A 95 0.32 3.01 -10.36
CA VAL A 95 -0.74 1.99 -10.34
C VAL A 95 -0.74 1.19 -11.64
N PHE A 96 -0.65 1.86 -12.79
CA PHE A 96 -0.61 1.17 -14.09
C PHE A 96 0.58 0.20 -14.20
N GLN A 97 1.77 0.60 -13.73
CA GLN A 97 2.94 -0.26 -13.69
C GLN A 97 2.76 -1.45 -12.75
N LEU A 98 2.13 -1.25 -11.59
CA LEU A 98 1.83 -2.33 -10.64
C LEU A 98 0.81 -3.33 -11.22
N LEU A 99 -0.25 -2.85 -11.87
CA LEU A 99 -1.24 -3.69 -12.57
C LEU A 99 -0.63 -4.46 -13.74
N HIS A 100 0.40 -3.90 -14.38
CA HIS A 100 1.17 -4.61 -15.38
C HIS A 100 1.99 -5.73 -14.73
N TRP A 101 2.71 -5.41 -13.65
CA TRP A 101 3.60 -6.33 -12.94
C TRP A 101 2.86 -7.49 -12.27
N ASN A 102 1.74 -7.24 -11.59
CA ASN A 102 0.98 -8.32 -10.93
C ASN A 102 0.23 -9.23 -11.93
N GLY A 103 0.07 -8.78 -13.18
CA GLY A 103 -0.58 -9.51 -14.26
C GLY A 103 -2.04 -9.10 -14.54
N THR A 104 -2.62 -8.14 -13.81
CA THR A 104 -4.00 -7.70 -14.03
C THR A 104 -4.23 -7.17 -15.45
N LEU A 105 -3.26 -6.45 -16.04
CA LEU A 105 -3.40 -6.00 -17.43
C LEU A 105 -3.43 -7.16 -18.44
N LYS A 106 -2.74 -8.27 -18.13
CA LYS A 106 -2.82 -9.50 -18.94
C LYS A 106 -4.21 -10.11 -18.85
N ALA A 107 -4.80 -10.17 -17.65
CA ALA A 107 -6.18 -10.65 -17.45
C ALA A 107 -7.21 -9.79 -18.20
N PHE A 108 -7.11 -8.45 -18.15
CA PHE A 108 -7.98 -7.58 -18.93
C PHE A 108 -7.88 -7.81 -20.44
N ARG A 109 -6.68 -8.08 -20.94
CA ARG A 109 -6.47 -8.43 -22.35
C ARG A 109 -7.16 -9.76 -22.71
N GLU A 110 -7.08 -10.76 -21.84
CA GLU A 110 -7.72 -12.06 -22.02
C GLU A 110 -9.25 -11.95 -21.97
N MET A 111 -9.77 -11.06 -21.12
CA MET A 111 -11.20 -10.71 -21.03
C MET A 111 -11.68 -9.78 -22.14
N ARG A 112 -10.82 -9.42 -23.11
CA ARG A 112 -11.15 -8.52 -24.23
C ARG A 112 -11.64 -7.13 -23.79
N CYS A 113 -11.21 -6.64 -22.61
CA CYS A 113 -11.49 -5.27 -22.19
C CYS A 113 -10.90 -4.26 -23.19
N SER A 114 -11.63 -3.19 -23.50
CA SER A 114 -11.12 -2.15 -24.39
C SER A 114 -10.00 -1.36 -23.68
N ARG A 115 -9.11 -0.72 -24.45
CA ARG A 115 -8.06 0.13 -23.88
C ARG A 115 -8.65 1.27 -23.07
N GLN A 116 -9.77 1.84 -23.53
CA GLN A 116 -10.48 2.91 -22.82
C GLN A 116 -11.03 2.42 -21.48
N ASP A 117 -11.61 1.22 -21.42
CA ASP A 117 -12.12 0.64 -20.18
C ASP A 117 -11.00 0.37 -19.18
N VAL A 118 -9.88 -0.17 -19.66
CA VAL A 118 -8.70 -0.40 -18.83
C VAL A 118 -8.18 0.94 -18.28
N ILE A 119 -8.03 1.95 -19.13
CA ILE A 119 -7.60 3.29 -18.74
C ILE A 119 -8.54 3.90 -17.69
N HIS A 120 -9.84 3.84 -17.97
CA HIS A 120 -10.85 4.35 -17.07
C HIS A 120 -10.79 3.64 -15.71
N TYR A 121 -10.70 2.30 -15.70
CA TYR A 121 -10.60 1.49 -14.49
C TYR A 121 -9.44 1.96 -13.59
N TYR A 122 -8.21 2.02 -14.09
CA TYR A 122 -7.07 2.39 -13.24
C TYR A 122 -7.00 3.89 -12.94
N SER A 123 -7.58 4.76 -13.78
CA SER A 123 -7.65 6.20 -13.49
C SER A 123 -8.48 6.54 -12.24
N GLN A 124 -9.34 5.61 -11.82
CA GLN A 124 -10.15 5.67 -10.60
C GLN A 124 -9.50 4.98 -9.41
N GLN A 125 -8.49 4.14 -9.64
CA GLN A 125 -7.76 3.46 -8.56
C GLN A 125 -6.76 4.42 -7.94
N ARG A 126 -6.70 4.41 -6.61
CA ARG A 126 -5.67 5.11 -5.83
C ARG A 126 -4.73 4.09 -5.23
N LEU A 127 -3.50 4.50 -4.96
CA LEU A 127 -2.54 3.62 -4.33
C LEU A 127 -2.71 3.64 -2.81
N ASP A 128 -3.82 3.06 -2.37
CA ASP A 128 -4.25 2.99 -0.99
C ASP A 128 -4.04 1.60 -0.36
N GLU A 129 -4.32 1.51 0.94
CA GLU A 129 -4.15 0.28 1.71
C GLU A 129 -4.97 -0.89 1.14
N ARG A 130 -6.18 -0.59 0.66
CA ARG A 130 -7.07 -1.59 0.05
C ARG A 130 -6.45 -2.18 -1.21
N THR A 131 -5.90 -1.32 -2.08
CA THR A 131 -5.27 -1.75 -3.32
C THR A 131 -4.01 -2.57 -3.05
N ARG A 132 -3.18 -2.15 -2.09
CA ARG A 132 -2.01 -2.93 -1.67
C ARG A 132 -2.40 -4.30 -1.11
N SER A 133 -3.42 -4.35 -0.26
CA SER A 133 -3.93 -5.58 0.33
C SER A 133 -4.46 -6.54 -0.73
N HIS A 134 -5.21 -6.05 -1.72
CA HIS A 134 -5.67 -6.87 -2.85
C HIS A 134 -4.49 -7.49 -3.61
N MET A 135 -3.51 -6.67 -4.00
CA MET A 135 -2.33 -7.19 -4.71
C MET A 135 -1.51 -8.16 -3.86
N ALA A 136 -1.46 -7.96 -2.54
CA ALA A 136 -0.81 -8.89 -1.63
C ALA A 136 -1.51 -10.25 -1.59
N LEU A 137 -2.85 -10.29 -1.60
CA LEU A 137 -3.63 -11.53 -1.72
C LEU A 137 -3.36 -12.27 -3.03
N ASP A 138 -3.24 -11.56 -4.16
CA ASP A 138 -2.86 -12.18 -5.44
C ASP A 138 -1.48 -12.86 -5.35
N TRP A 139 -0.54 -12.25 -4.62
CA TRP A 139 0.79 -12.80 -4.41
C TRP A 139 0.80 -14.00 -3.46
N LEU A 140 -0.03 -13.98 -2.41
CA LEU A 140 -0.24 -15.13 -1.53
C LEU A 140 -0.80 -16.32 -2.31
N GLN A 141 -1.79 -16.09 -3.17
CA GLN A 141 -2.32 -17.14 -4.02
C GLN A 141 -1.22 -17.74 -4.90
N LYS A 142 -0.33 -16.92 -5.48
CA LYS A 142 0.80 -17.43 -6.27
C LYS A 142 1.79 -18.22 -5.44
N GLU A 143 2.07 -17.81 -4.20
CA GLU A 143 2.93 -18.52 -3.26
C GLU A 143 2.38 -19.92 -2.93
N GLN A 144 1.07 -20.05 -2.71
CA GLN A 144 0.42 -21.35 -2.47
C GLN A 144 0.63 -22.34 -3.62
N HIS A 145 0.69 -21.86 -4.86
CA HIS A 145 0.95 -22.71 -6.03
C HIS A 145 2.44 -22.96 -6.29
N SER A 146 3.31 -22.07 -5.80
CA SER A 146 4.75 -22.11 -6.04
C SER A 146 5.50 -21.59 -4.80
N PRO A 147 5.72 -22.43 -3.78
CA PRO A 147 6.39 -22.03 -2.56
C PRO A 147 7.80 -21.45 -2.81
N GLY A 148 8.14 -20.39 -2.08
CA GLY A 148 9.39 -19.64 -2.20
C GLY A 148 9.39 -18.52 -3.24
N LEU A 149 8.35 -18.42 -4.08
CA LEU A 149 8.26 -17.40 -5.13
C LEU A 149 8.20 -15.99 -4.55
N LEU A 150 7.42 -15.79 -3.49
CA LEU A 150 7.22 -14.51 -2.82
C LEU A 150 8.53 -13.98 -2.22
N SER A 151 9.28 -14.83 -1.54
CA SER A 151 10.58 -14.48 -0.97
C SER A 151 11.59 -14.11 -2.07
N GLN A 152 11.61 -14.87 -3.17
CA GLN A 152 12.45 -14.59 -4.33
C GLN A 152 12.10 -13.24 -4.97
N GLU A 153 10.82 -12.98 -5.24
CA GLU A 153 10.38 -11.72 -5.86
C GLU A 153 10.65 -10.52 -4.93
N LEU A 154 10.51 -10.68 -3.61
CA LEU A 154 10.84 -9.63 -2.64
C LEU A 154 12.34 -9.28 -2.68
N GLN A 155 13.22 -10.29 -2.76
CA GLN A 155 14.67 -10.06 -2.89
C GLN A 155 15.00 -9.29 -4.19
N LEU A 156 14.35 -9.64 -5.30
CA LEU A 156 14.49 -8.91 -6.55
C LEU A 156 14.01 -7.47 -6.43
N ALA A 157 12.83 -7.23 -5.83
CA ALA A 157 12.29 -5.89 -5.64
C ALA A 157 13.22 -4.99 -4.80
N VAL A 158 13.84 -5.54 -3.75
CA VAL A 158 14.81 -4.80 -2.91
C VAL A 158 16.06 -4.44 -3.71
N LYS A 159 16.57 -5.35 -4.54
CA LYS A 159 17.72 -5.10 -5.41
C LYS A 159 17.42 -4.02 -6.46
N GLU A 160 16.28 -4.12 -7.14
CA GLU A 160 15.82 -3.16 -8.13
C GLU A 160 15.66 -1.76 -7.53
N LEU A 161 15.08 -1.65 -6.32
CA LEU A 161 14.97 -0.39 -5.59
C LEU A 161 16.35 0.23 -5.29
N GLY A 162 17.33 -0.59 -4.92
CA GLY A 162 18.71 -0.15 -4.70
C GLY A 162 19.39 0.36 -5.98
N GLU A 163 19.15 -0.30 -7.11
CA GLU A 163 19.65 0.12 -8.43
C GLU A 163 19.00 1.42 -8.92
N ALA A 164 17.67 1.52 -8.79
CA ALA A 164 16.93 2.74 -9.13
C ALA A 164 17.42 3.94 -8.32
N ARG A 165 17.68 3.75 -7.02
CA ARG A 165 18.23 4.79 -6.15
C ARG A 165 19.62 5.25 -6.60
N ARG A 166 20.50 4.32 -6.95
CA ARG A 166 21.87 4.65 -7.40
C ARG A 166 21.90 5.39 -8.73
N THR A 167 20.93 5.11 -9.59
CA THR A 167 20.83 5.71 -10.94
C THR A 167 19.96 6.95 -10.99
N GLY A 168 19.41 7.41 -9.85
CA GLY A 168 18.54 8.59 -9.78
C GLY A 168 17.20 8.41 -10.50
N ARG A 169 16.74 7.17 -10.67
CA ARG A 169 15.44 6.87 -11.29
C ARG A 169 14.29 7.15 -10.32
N GLU A 170 13.10 7.28 -10.91
CA GLU A 170 11.83 7.31 -10.17
C GLU A 170 11.74 6.09 -9.22
N LEU A 171 11.31 6.31 -7.97
CA LEU A 171 11.35 5.31 -6.91
C LEU A 171 9.98 4.81 -6.43
N ARG A 172 8.87 5.46 -6.78
CA ARG A 172 7.53 5.11 -6.29
C ARG A 172 7.18 3.67 -6.64
N PHE A 173 7.32 3.28 -7.90
CA PHE A 173 7.03 1.92 -8.32
C PHE A 173 7.80 0.86 -7.52
N TYR A 174 9.10 1.05 -7.34
CA TYR A 174 9.95 0.09 -6.62
C TYR A 174 9.65 0.03 -5.13
N LYS A 175 9.29 1.16 -4.51
CA LYS A 175 8.87 1.19 -3.10
C LYS A 175 7.57 0.43 -2.91
N GLU A 176 6.58 0.68 -3.75
CA GLU A 176 5.25 0.09 -3.68
C GLU A 176 5.30 -1.41 -3.98
N LYS A 177 6.09 -1.83 -4.98
CA LYS A 177 6.38 -3.24 -5.26
C LYS A 177 6.92 -3.95 -4.02
N LYS A 178 7.93 -3.36 -3.34
CA LYS A 178 8.50 -3.91 -2.10
C LYS A 178 7.47 -3.96 -0.97
N GLU A 179 6.68 -2.91 -0.79
CA GLU A 179 5.65 -2.83 0.27
C GLU A 179 4.58 -3.90 0.10
N ILE A 180 4.04 -4.08 -1.11
CA ILE A 180 3.05 -5.12 -1.43
C ILE A 180 3.59 -6.52 -1.13
N LEU A 181 4.83 -6.82 -1.55
CA LEU A 181 5.45 -8.12 -1.31
C LEU A 181 5.75 -8.35 0.17
N SER A 182 6.14 -7.30 0.88
CA SER A 182 6.37 -7.37 2.34
C SER A 182 5.07 -7.63 3.09
N LEU A 183 3.97 -6.99 2.68
CA LEU A 183 2.63 -7.21 3.23
C LEU A 183 2.18 -8.66 3.01
N ALA A 184 2.30 -9.17 1.78
CA ALA A 184 2.02 -10.58 1.48
C ALA A 184 2.85 -11.53 2.34
N LEU A 185 4.14 -11.26 2.52
CA LEU A 185 5.02 -12.13 3.31
C LEU A 185 4.63 -12.14 4.80
N ILE A 186 4.22 -10.99 5.35
CA ILE A 186 3.72 -10.91 6.72
C ILE A 186 2.47 -11.79 6.88
N HIS A 187 1.54 -11.74 5.93
CA HIS A 187 0.33 -12.57 5.96
C HIS A 187 0.65 -14.06 5.82
N ALA A 188 1.56 -14.46 4.93
CA ALA A 188 1.98 -15.86 4.77
C ALA A 188 2.50 -16.46 6.08
N ASN A 189 3.39 -15.72 6.76
CA ASN A 189 3.94 -16.16 8.05
C ASN A 189 2.89 -16.18 9.19
N ALA A 190 1.83 -15.37 9.07
CA ALA A 190 0.73 -15.37 10.04
C ALA A 190 -0.18 -16.58 9.86
N GLU A 191 -0.49 -16.96 8.61
CA GLU A 191 -1.26 -18.18 8.28
C GLU A 191 -0.53 -19.45 8.74
N ASP A 192 0.80 -19.50 8.59
CA ASP A 192 1.62 -20.62 9.10
C ASP A 192 1.47 -20.78 10.62
N LEU A 193 1.42 -19.68 11.38
CA LEU A 193 1.26 -19.73 12.84
C LEU A 193 -0.13 -20.24 13.28
N GLU A 194 -1.19 -19.90 12.53
CA GLU A 194 -2.54 -20.41 12.77
C GLU A 194 -2.68 -21.90 12.40
N GLY A 195 -1.99 -22.34 11.32
CA GLY A 195 -1.92 -23.75 10.93
C GLY A 195 -1.26 -24.63 12.01
N TYR A 196 -0.15 -24.16 12.60
CA TYR A 196 0.47 -24.84 13.74
C TYR A 196 -0.44 -24.88 14.97
N HIS A 197 -1.23 -23.82 15.23
CA HIS A 197 -2.13 -23.81 16.37
C HIS A 197 -3.32 -24.78 16.19
N SER A 198 -3.75 -25.03 14.95
CA SER A 198 -4.78 -26.01 14.63
C SER A 198 -4.26 -27.45 14.65
N GLU A 199 -3.04 -27.71 14.15
CA GLU A 199 -2.42 -29.05 14.24
C GLU A 199 -2.08 -29.42 15.68
N VAL A 200 -1.53 -28.50 16.49
CA VAL A 200 -1.18 -28.77 17.90
C VAL A 200 -2.42 -29.09 18.74
N MET A 201 -3.59 -28.49 18.44
CA MET A 201 -4.86 -28.83 19.08
C MET A 201 -5.43 -30.18 18.63
N SER A 202 -5.18 -30.59 17.37
CA SER A 202 -5.53 -31.93 16.87
C SER A 202 -4.72 -33.04 17.54
N TRP A 203 -3.43 -32.82 17.82
CA TRP A 203 -2.59 -33.81 18.51
C TRP A 203 -2.89 -33.91 20.02
N THR A 204 -3.40 -32.84 20.64
CA THR A 204 -3.74 -32.84 22.07
C THR A 204 -5.08 -33.51 22.37
N GLU A 205 -6.04 -33.50 21.43
CA GLU A 205 -7.30 -34.26 21.59
C GLU A 205 -7.10 -35.78 21.42
N GLU A 206 -6.17 -36.23 20.57
CA GLU A 206 -5.89 -37.67 20.39
C GLU A 206 -5.07 -38.28 21.53
N THR A 207 -4.36 -37.47 22.32
CA THR A 207 -3.51 -37.95 23.43
C THR A 207 -4.19 -37.92 24.81
N GLU A 208 -5.40 -37.37 24.93
CA GLU A 208 -6.17 -37.36 26.19
C GLU A 208 -7.02 -38.64 26.44
N PHE A 209 -6.97 -39.64 25.56
CA PHE A 209 -7.76 -40.88 25.73
C PHE A 209 -7.06 -42.04 26.44
N GLU A 210 -5.84 -41.83 26.95
CA GLU A 210 -5.13 -42.86 27.73
C GLU A 210 -4.53 -42.23 28.98
N TYR A 211 -4.91 -42.76 30.15
CA TYR A 211 -4.61 -42.32 31.52
C TYR A 211 -5.55 -41.29 32.14
N THR A 212 -6.66 -41.77 32.69
CA THR A 212 -6.91 -41.66 34.15
C THR A 212 -8.10 -42.52 34.58
N GLN A 213 -7.80 -43.73 35.05
CA GLN A 213 -8.64 -44.48 35.97
C GLN A 213 -7.94 -44.52 37.32
N GLU A 214 -8.72 -44.33 38.38
CA GLU A 214 -8.46 -44.48 39.83
C GLU A 214 -8.31 -43.19 40.64
N GLY A 215 -9.37 -42.89 41.41
CA GLY A 215 -9.35 -41.87 42.46
C GLY A 215 -10.74 -41.38 42.91
N HIS A 216 -11.61 -42.28 43.37
CA HIS A 216 -12.88 -41.92 44.02
C HIS A 216 -12.65 -41.35 45.43
N CYS A 217 -13.26 -40.21 45.77
CA CYS A 217 -13.95 -39.95 47.06
C CYS A 217 -14.79 -38.65 47.06
N LEU A 218 -16.11 -38.86 46.91
CA LEU A 218 -17.28 -38.31 47.63
C LEU A 218 -17.46 -36.79 47.86
N GLU A 219 -18.49 -36.28 47.14
CA GLU A 219 -19.66 -35.49 47.57
C GLU A 219 -19.54 -34.30 48.56
N GLY A 220 -20.05 -33.14 48.09
CA GLY A 220 -20.45 -31.99 48.90
C GLY A 220 -21.14 -30.94 48.04
N SER A 221 -22.47 -30.84 48.15
CA SER A 221 -23.41 -30.09 47.29
C SER A 221 -23.54 -28.58 47.58
N MET A 222 -24.44 -27.94 46.82
CA MET A 222 -25.18 -26.67 47.04
C MET A 222 -24.58 -25.39 46.45
N THR A 223 -25.12 -24.87 45.31
CA THR A 223 -26.22 -23.87 45.14
C THR A 223 -25.86 -22.47 45.68
N ASP A 224 -26.14 -21.31 45.08
CA ASP A 224 -26.91 -20.86 43.90
C ASP A 224 -26.79 -19.30 43.83
N SER A 225 -27.26 -18.72 42.70
CA SER A 225 -27.77 -17.35 42.50
C SER A 225 -26.76 -16.17 42.48
N SER A 226 -26.50 -15.57 41.31
CA SER A 226 -27.32 -14.53 40.64
C SER A 226 -27.16 -13.15 41.30
N GLU A 227 -26.54 -12.19 40.61
CA GLU A 227 -27.24 -10.98 40.19
C GLU A 227 -26.45 -10.14 39.17
N HIS A 228 -27.23 -9.63 38.23
CA HIS A 228 -26.92 -8.90 37.03
C HIS A 228 -27.28 -7.42 37.29
N CYS A 229 -26.46 -6.45 36.87
CA CYS A 229 -26.96 -5.08 36.64
C CYS A 229 -26.18 -4.39 35.51
N GLN A 230 -26.94 -4.07 34.46
CA GLN A 230 -26.56 -3.26 33.31
C GLN A 230 -26.60 -1.75 33.61
N PHE A 231 -25.75 -1.02 32.87
CA PHE A 231 -25.92 0.30 32.26
C PHE A 231 -27.03 1.26 32.76
N HIS A 232 -26.64 2.52 32.97
CA HIS A 232 -27.40 3.66 32.48
C HIS A 232 -26.50 4.82 32.01
N SER A 233 -26.70 5.21 30.76
CA SER A 233 -26.27 6.47 30.15
C SER A 233 -27.12 7.64 30.66
N GLN A 234 -26.52 8.84 30.75
CA GLN A 234 -27.27 10.10 30.74
C GLN A 234 -26.65 11.07 29.73
N ALA A 235 -27.53 11.66 28.93
CA ALA A 235 -27.30 12.74 27.97
C ALA A 235 -28.13 13.95 28.38
N SER A 236 -27.77 15.10 27.80
CA SER A 236 -28.39 16.44 27.85
C SER A 236 -28.10 17.24 29.14
N ASP A 237 -27.74 18.52 29.08
CA ASP A 237 -28.57 19.58 28.50
C ASP A 237 -27.84 20.70 27.73
N ARG A 238 -28.64 21.30 26.84
CA ARG A 238 -28.45 22.55 26.10
C ARG A 238 -28.46 23.74 27.07
N GLU A 239 -27.75 24.82 26.71
CA GLU A 239 -28.28 26.17 26.91
C GLU A 239 -27.67 27.15 25.90
N SER A 240 -28.56 27.91 25.26
CA SER A 240 -28.29 29.04 24.37
C SER A 240 -28.92 30.28 25.01
N VAL A 241 -28.60 31.47 24.46
CA VAL A 241 -28.99 32.85 24.83
C VAL A 241 -27.84 33.51 25.61
N GLU A 242 -27.18 34.56 25.11
CA GLU A 242 -27.70 35.80 24.48
C GLU A 242 -26.73 36.35 23.40
#